data_AF-A0A0C5GSM7-F1
#
_entry.id   AF-A0A0C5GSM7-F1
#
_cell.length_a   1.000
_cell.length_b   1.000
_cell.length_c   1.000
_cell.angle_alpha   90.00
_cell.angle_beta   90.00
_cell.angle_gamma   90.00
#
_symmetry.space_group_name_H-M   'P 1'
#
loop_
_entity.id
_entity.type
_entity.pdbx_description
1 polymer ?
#
loop_
_entity_poly.entity_id
_entity_poly.type
_entity_poly.pdbx_seq_one_letter_code
_entity_poly.pdbx_strand_id
1 'polypeptide(L)'
;NHCLHKLRHSICQVEKLRDSYGAMTDCCSKADPERNECFLSFKVPQPDFVQPYQRPASDVICKEYQDNRVSFLGHFIYSVARRNPFMYAPTILSLAADYEHALQSCCQESDIGACLDAKETVMREKAKKISLKQQYSCGILKKFGDRVFQAEKLARLSQKYPKAAFSDVAKLVHDTKEIHKECCEGDMVECMDDMAEIINNMCSRQDAFSSKIKGCCEKPVVERSQCIMEAEFDEKPADLPSLVEKYIPDKEVCKSLEQAMMHSC
;
A
#
# COMPACT_ATOMS: atom_id res chain seq x y z
N ASN A 1 2.09 3.61 16.18
CA ASN A 1 1.37 3.85 17.45
C ASN A 1 1.21 5.30 17.94
N HIS A 2 2.26 6.10 18.22
CA HIS A 2 2.09 7.47 18.80
C HIS A 2 1.34 8.45 17.88
N CYS A 3 1.60 8.39 16.57
CA CYS A 3 0.95 9.24 15.57
C CYS A 3 -0.55 8.94 15.46
N LEU A 4 -0.92 7.66 15.40
CA LEU A 4 -2.32 7.26 15.30
C LEU A 4 -3.13 7.63 16.54
N HIS A 5 -2.54 7.50 17.74
CA HIS A 5 -3.15 7.98 18.98
C HIS A 5 -3.43 9.49 18.92
N LYS A 6 -2.45 10.29 18.47
CA LYS A 6 -2.63 11.75 18.30
C LYS A 6 -3.73 12.08 17.30
N LEU A 7 -3.78 11.41 16.15
CA LEU A 7 -4.81 11.64 15.14
C LEU A 7 -6.23 11.39 15.68
N ARG A 8 -6.43 10.28 16.40
CA ARG A 8 -7.74 9.99 17.03
C ARG A 8 -8.09 11.02 18.08
N HIS A 9 -7.12 11.48 18.87
CA HIS A 9 -7.35 12.54 19.84
C HIS A 9 -7.78 13.85 19.15
N SER A 10 -7.17 14.22 18.03
CA SER A 10 -7.55 15.39 17.24
C SER A 10 -8.96 15.26 16.64
N ILE A 11 -9.42 14.07 16.23
CA ILE A 11 -10.80 13.85 15.79
C ILE A 11 -11.78 14.22 16.91
N CYS A 12 -11.48 13.83 18.15
CA CYS A 12 -12.31 14.13 19.32
C CYS A 12 -12.33 15.62 19.72
N GLN A 13 -11.47 16.45 19.12
CA GLN A 13 -11.45 17.91 19.32
C GLN A 13 -12.26 18.66 18.26
N VAL A 14 -12.89 17.97 17.30
CA VAL A 14 -13.75 18.61 16.29
C VAL A 14 -15.05 19.07 16.93
N GLU A 15 -15.28 20.39 17.01
CA GLU A 15 -16.42 21.00 17.72
C GLU A 15 -17.79 20.44 17.31
N LYS A 16 -17.99 20.19 16.01
CA LYS A 16 -19.25 19.70 15.43
C LYS A 16 -19.24 18.20 15.10
N LEU A 17 -18.41 17.42 15.81
CA LEU A 17 -18.29 15.98 15.57
C LEU A 17 -19.62 15.25 15.76
N ARG A 18 -20.33 15.53 16.86
CA ARG A 18 -21.63 14.92 17.16
C ARG A 18 -22.69 15.30 16.13
N ASP A 19 -22.73 16.57 15.72
CA ASP A 19 -23.68 17.07 14.72
C ASP A 19 -23.45 16.42 13.34
N SER A 20 -22.19 16.22 12.97
CA SER A 20 -21.81 15.74 11.64
C SER A 20 -21.79 14.22 11.53
N TYR A 21 -21.46 13.50 12.61
CA TYR A 21 -21.19 12.06 12.59
C TYR A 21 -21.92 11.24 13.66
N GLY A 22 -22.82 11.86 14.42
CA GLY A 22 -23.71 11.18 15.36
C GLY A 22 -22.96 10.30 16.37
N ALA A 23 -23.34 9.01 16.41
CA ALA A 23 -22.80 8.01 17.33
C ALA A 23 -21.28 7.79 17.22
N MET A 24 -20.63 8.23 16.14
CA MET A 24 -19.17 8.16 16.02
C MET A 24 -18.46 8.94 17.13
N THR A 25 -19.08 10.00 17.64
CA THR A 25 -18.53 10.78 18.75
C THR A 25 -18.41 9.96 20.04
N ASP A 26 -19.23 8.91 20.20
CA ASP A 26 -19.20 8.06 21.39
C ASP A 26 -17.91 7.22 21.43
N CYS A 27 -17.21 7.03 20.30
CA CYS A 27 -15.87 6.44 20.26
C CYS A 27 -14.85 7.23 21.09
N CYS A 28 -15.03 8.54 21.26
CA CYS A 28 -14.11 9.40 22.03
C CYS A 28 -14.11 9.09 23.53
N SER A 29 -15.13 8.38 24.03
CA SER A 29 -15.19 7.93 25.43
C SER A 29 -14.38 6.65 25.70
N LYS A 30 -13.90 5.97 24.65
CA LYS A 30 -13.16 4.70 24.76
C LYS A 30 -11.65 4.94 24.88
N ALA A 31 -10.96 3.98 25.50
CA ALA A 31 -9.50 3.89 25.44
C ALA A 31 -9.06 3.15 24.16
N ASP A 32 -7.78 3.24 23.80
CA ASP A 32 -7.22 2.37 22.77
C ASP A 32 -6.92 0.98 23.38
N PRO A 33 -7.13 -0.13 22.64
CA PRO A 33 -7.41 -0.20 21.20
C PRO A 33 -8.89 -0.05 20.80
N GLU A 34 -9.85 -0.14 21.74
CA GLU A 34 -11.29 -0.17 21.44
C GLU A 34 -11.81 1.11 20.76
N ARG A 35 -11.20 2.26 21.06
CA ARG A 35 -11.48 3.52 20.38
C ARG A 35 -11.13 3.46 18.89
N ASN A 36 -10.00 2.83 18.54
CA ASN A 36 -9.61 2.65 17.14
C ASN A 36 -10.64 1.77 16.41
N GLU A 37 -10.94 0.61 16.99
CA GLU A 37 -11.93 -0.32 16.44
C GLU A 37 -13.30 0.34 16.25
N CYS A 38 -13.71 1.16 17.22
CA CYS A 38 -14.93 1.96 17.13
C CYS A 38 -14.89 2.91 15.93
N PHE A 39 -13.84 3.72 15.75
CA PHE A 39 -13.74 4.61 14.58
C PHE A 39 -13.73 3.82 13.25
N LEU A 40 -13.05 2.67 13.21
CA LEU A 40 -13.01 1.83 12.02
C LEU A 40 -14.39 1.27 11.66
N SER A 41 -15.26 1.00 12.64
CA SER A 41 -16.63 0.50 12.36
C SER A 41 -17.52 1.53 11.65
N PHE A 42 -17.17 2.82 11.69
CA PHE A 42 -17.89 3.87 10.94
C PHE A 42 -17.38 4.06 9.51
N LYS A 43 -16.33 3.35 9.08
CA LYS A 43 -15.91 3.38 7.68
C LYS A 43 -16.92 2.61 6.83
N VAL A 44 -17.57 3.31 5.90
CA VAL A 44 -18.54 2.71 4.97
C VAL A 44 -17.91 2.54 3.57
N PRO A 45 -17.97 1.35 2.96
CA PRO A 45 -17.56 1.18 1.56
C PRO A 45 -18.49 2.01 0.67
N GLN A 46 -17.92 2.89 -0.17
CA GLN A 46 -18.68 3.75 -1.10
C GLN A 46 -19.78 4.56 -0.38
N PRO A 47 -19.41 5.59 0.41
CA PRO A 47 -20.38 6.36 1.17
C PRO A 47 -21.37 7.09 0.26
N ASP A 48 -22.65 6.76 0.37
CA ASP A 48 -23.78 7.32 -0.38
C ASP A 48 -24.06 8.79 -0.05
N PHE A 49 -23.68 9.22 1.15
CA PHE A 49 -23.73 10.61 1.59
C PHE A 49 -22.63 11.50 0.98
N VAL A 50 -21.62 10.93 0.30
CA VAL A 50 -20.62 11.70 -0.44
C VAL A 50 -21.09 11.88 -1.88
N GLN A 51 -21.43 13.12 -2.22
CA GLN A 51 -21.91 13.45 -3.56
C GLN A 51 -20.92 13.00 -4.65
N PRO A 52 -21.44 12.56 -5.82
CA PRO A 52 -20.61 12.24 -6.97
C PRO A 52 -19.64 13.38 -7.28
N TYR A 53 -18.39 13.03 -7.59
CA TYR A 53 -17.39 14.03 -7.95
C TYR A 53 -17.80 14.71 -9.25
N GLN A 54 -17.97 16.02 -9.21
CA GLN A 54 -18.20 16.86 -10.38
C GLN A 54 -16.85 17.39 -10.82
N ARG A 55 -16.35 16.89 -11.95
CA ARG A 55 -15.07 17.33 -12.49
C ARG A 55 -15.21 18.76 -13.02
N PRO A 56 -14.38 19.72 -12.57
CA PRO A 56 -14.37 21.07 -13.15
C PRO A 56 -13.95 21.05 -14.63
N ALA A 57 -14.19 22.16 -15.32
CA ALA A 57 -13.69 22.34 -16.68
C ALA A 57 -12.15 22.22 -16.71
N SER A 58 -11.60 21.65 -17.79
CA SER A 58 -10.17 21.31 -17.86
C SER A 58 -9.24 22.52 -17.74
N ASP A 59 -9.65 23.68 -18.25
CA ASP A 59 -8.94 24.95 -18.11
C ASP A 59 -8.94 25.46 -16.66
N VAL A 60 -10.06 25.32 -15.96
CA VAL A 60 -10.18 25.64 -14.52
C VAL A 60 -9.26 24.75 -13.70
N ILE A 61 -9.22 23.44 -13.98
CA ILE A 61 -8.32 22.49 -13.31
C ILE A 61 -6.85 22.95 -13.44
N CYS A 62 -6.42 23.27 -14.66
CA CYS A 62 -5.04 23.71 -14.90
C CYS A 62 -4.74 25.04 -14.21
N LYS A 63 -5.69 25.97 -14.20
CA LYS A 63 -5.54 27.25 -13.50
C LYS A 63 -5.42 27.07 -11.98
N GLU A 64 -6.28 26.28 -11.36
CA GLU A 64 -6.22 26.02 -9.91
C GLU A 64 -4.92 25.32 -9.50
N TYR A 65 -4.42 24.40 -10.32
CA TYR A 65 -3.11 23.76 -10.12
C TYR A 65 -1.97 24.78 -10.18
N GLN A 66 -1.97 25.68 -11.16
CA GLN A 66 -0.96 26.72 -11.31
C GLN A 66 -1.02 27.74 -10.17
N ASP A 67 -2.22 28.18 -9.79
CA ASP A 67 -2.43 29.21 -8.78
C ASP A 67 -2.06 28.70 -7.37
N ASN A 68 -2.45 27.46 -7.02
CA ASN A 68 -2.32 26.93 -5.66
C ASN A 68 -2.04 25.43 -5.61
N ARG A 69 -0.94 24.99 -6.23
CA ARG A 69 -0.47 23.59 -6.28
C ARG A 69 -0.71 22.76 -5.01
N VAL A 70 -0.25 23.25 -3.85
CA VAL A 70 -0.31 22.49 -2.58
C VAL A 70 -1.74 22.28 -2.13
N SER A 71 -2.56 23.34 -2.14
CA SER A 71 -3.97 23.25 -1.76
C SER A 71 -4.74 22.33 -2.72
N PHE A 72 -4.50 22.49 -4.01
CA PHE A 72 -5.13 21.70 -5.07
C PHE A 72 -4.86 20.19 -4.90
N LEU A 73 -3.59 19.78 -4.71
CA LEU A 73 -3.24 18.38 -4.48
C LEU A 73 -3.76 17.87 -3.12
N GLY A 74 -3.80 18.73 -2.10
CA GLY A 74 -4.45 18.42 -0.82
C GLY A 74 -5.94 18.11 -0.97
N HIS A 75 -6.66 18.91 -1.77
CA HIS A 75 -8.06 18.67 -2.11
C HIS A 75 -8.28 17.38 -2.91
N PHE A 76 -7.35 17.04 -3.81
CA PHE A 76 -7.36 15.76 -4.51
C PHE A 76 -7.23 14.58 -3.52
N ILE A 77 -6.23 14.61 -2.64
CA ILE A 77 -6.01 13.57 -1.62
C ILE A 77 -7.26 13.42 -0.74
N TYR A 78 -7.80 14.53 -0.23
CA TYR A 78 -9.02 14.54 0.57
C TYR A 78 -10.21 13.92 -0.19
N SER A 79 -10.41 14.31 -1.45
CA SER A 79 -11.53 13.87 -2.28
C SER A 79 -11.48 12.38 -2.60
N VAL A 80 -10.28 11.83 -2.83
CA VAL A 80 -10.06 10.40 -3.04
C VAL A 80 -10.23 9.64 -1.73
N ALA A 81 -9.59 10.07 -0.64
CA ALA A 81 -9.61 9.39 0.65
C ALA A 81 -11.02 9.24 1.22
N ARG A 82 -11.82 10.32 1.21
CA ARG A 82 -13.18 10.28 1.78
C ARG A 82 -14.15 9.39 1.00
N ARG A 83 -13.90 9.18 -0.30
CA ARG A 83 -14.70 8.30 -1.17
C ARG A 83 -14.23 6.85 -1.11
N ASN A 84 -13.00 6.64 -0.65
CA ASN A 84 -12.37 5.33 -0.57
C ASN A 84 -11.75 5.11 0.82
N PRO A 85 -12.55 5.02 1.89
CA PRO A 85 -12.05 5.00 3.27
C PRO A 85 -11.21 3.75 3.64
N PHE A 86 -11.24 2.73 2.77
CA PHE A 86 -10.44 1.51 2.86
C PHE A 86 -9.28 1.47 1.86
N MET A 87 -9.10 2.51 1.05
CA MET A 87 -7.96 2.58 0.15
C MET A 87 -6.70 2.82 0.95
N TYR A 88 -5.68 2.04 0.59
CA TYR A 88 -4.34 2.11 1.14
C TYR A 88 -3.74 3.52 0.95
N ALA A 89 -3.31 4.18 2.03
CA ALA A 89 -2.88 5.58 1.99
C ALA A 89 -1.73 5.87 0.99
N PRO A 90 -0.69 5.01 0.86
CA PRO A 90 0.31 5.15 -0.18
C PRO A 90 -0.24 5.12 -1.61
N THR A 91 -1.36 4.43 -1.84
CA THR A 91 -2.04 4.47 -3.15
C THR A 91 -2.61 5.85 -3.41
N ILE A 92 -3.22 6.48 -2.41
CA ILE A 92 -3.79 7.83 -2.54
C ILE A 92 -2.69 8.84 -2.84
N LEU A 93 -1.55 8.75 -2.16
CA LEU A 93 -0.40 9.63 -2.39
C LEU A 93 0.25 9.40 -3.76
N SER A 94 0.37 8.14 -4.16
CA SER A 94 0.80 7.76 -5.50
C SER A 94 -0.12 8.35 -6.58
N LEU A 95 -1.43 8.25 -6.40
CA LEU A 95 -2.40 8.83 -7.34
C LEU A 95 -2.29 10.36 -7.38
N ALA A 96 -1.96 11.01 -6.27
CA ALA A 96 -1.73 12.45 -6.26
C ALA A 96 -0.47 12.83 -7.06
N ALA A 97 0.60 12.05 -6.95
CA ALA A 97 1.80 12.23 -7.77
C ALA A 97 1.53 11.96 -9.26
N ASP A 98 0.82 10.86 -9.58
CA ASP A 98 0.41 10.54 -10.96
C ASP A 98 -0.49 11.65 -11.54
N TYR A 99 -1.41 12.21 -10.74
CA TYR A 99 -2.27 13.31 -11.16
C TYR A 99 -1.48 14.58 -11.43
N GLU A 100 -0.53 14.88 -10.55
CA GLU A 100 0.36 16.01 -10.74
C GLU A 100 1.16 15.89 -12.04
N HIS A 101 1.75 14.73 -12.32
CA HIS A 101 2.44 14.50 -13.58
C HIS A 101 1.52 14.62 -14.79
N ALA A 102 0.27 14.14 -14.67
CA ALA A 102 -0.74 14.32 -15.72
C ALA A 102 -0.99 15.81 -15.98
N LEU A 103 -1.13 16.64 -14.95
CA LEU A 103 -1.33 18.08 -15.08
C LEU A 103 -0.12 18.78 -15.71
N GLN A 104 1.09 18.43 -15.28
CA GLN A 104 2.33 18.97 -15.83
C GLN A 104 2.44 18.73 -17.35
N SER A 105 2.01 17.55 -17.83
CA SER A 105 2.01 17.26 -19.27
C SER A 105 0.77 17.81 -20.00
N CYS A 106 -0.43 17.59 -19.46
CA CYS A 106 -1.68 17.83 -20.18
C CYS A 106 -2.09 19.29 -20.23
N CYS A 107 -1.70 20.11 -19.26
CA CYS A 107 -2.05 21.54 -19.25
C CYS A 107 -1.32 22.35 -20.33
N GLN A 108 -0.39 21.74 -21.07
CA GLN A 108 0.31 22.33 -22.21
C GLN A 108 -0.24 21.86 -23.57
N GLU A 109 -1.16 20.89 -23.56
CA GLU A 109 -1.76 20.31 -24.76
C GLU A 109 -2.90 21.19 -25.29
N SER A 110 -3.18 21.07 -26.59
CA SER A 110 -4.31 21.77 -27.23
C SER A 110 -5.66 21.23 -26.75
N ASP A 111 -5.77 19.92 -26.54
CA ASP A 111 -6.94 19.26 -25.95
C ASP A 111 -6.61 18.71 -24.56
N ILE A 112 -6.68 19.60 -23.57
CA ILE A 112 -6.44 19.29 -22.15
C ILE A 112 -7.42 18.21 -21.67
N GLY A 113 -8.68 18.26 -22.11
CA GLY A 113 -9.72 17.33 -21.69
C GLY A 113 -9.39 15.90 -22.09
N ALA A 114 -9.14 15.68 -23.38
CA ALA A 114 -8.77 14.35 -23.90
C ALA A 114 -7.49 13.81 -23.26
N CYS A 115 -6.49 14.66 -23.04
CA CYS A 115 -5.25 14.25 -22.37
C CYS A 115 -5.51 13.79 -20.93
N LEU A 116 -6.25 14.58 -20.15
CA LEU A 116 -6.58 14.24 -18.76
C LEU A 116 -7.44 12.99 -18.66
N ASP A 117 -8.40 12.77 -19.57
CA ASP A 117 -9.26 11.58 -19.60
C ASP A 117 -8.45 10.30 -19.84
N ALA A 118 -7.47 10.36 -20.74
CA ALA A 118 -6.56 9.24 -21.00
C ALA A 118 -5.72 8.91 -19.75
N LYS A 119 -5.17 9.93 -19.07
CA LYS A 119 -4.39 9.74 -17.83
C LYS A 119 -5.25 9.21 -16.69
N GLU A 120 -6.46 9.75 -16.52
CA GLU A 120 -7.43 9.33 -15.51
C GLU A 120 -7.78 7.84 -15.66
N THR A 121 -7.97 7.37 -16.90
CA THR A 121 -8.27 5.96 -17.18
C THR A 121 -7.17 5.04 -16.67
N VAL A 122 -5.90 5.36 -16.95
CA VAL A 122 -4.74 4.59 -16.48
C VAL A 122 -4.65 4.61 -14.95
N MET A 123 -4.83 5.78 -14.34
CA MET A 123 -4.79 5.94 -12.89
C MET A 123 -5.90 5.16 -12.18
N ARG A 124 -7.13 5.15 -12.73
CA ARG A 124 -8.25 4.40 -12.17
C ARG A 124 -7.99 2.89 -12.18
N GLU A 125 -7.45 2.36 -13.27
CA GLU A 125 -7.09 0.94 -13.35
C GLU A 125 -5.97 0.57 -12.36
N LYS A 126 -4.96 1.43 -12.22
CA LYS A 126 -3.89 1.29 -11.22
C LYS A 126 -4.46 1.26 -9.80
N ALA A 127 -5.33 2.22 -9.47
CA ALA A 127 -5.98 2.32 -8.16
C ALA A 127 -6.79 1.07 -7.82
N LYS A 128 -7.60 0.57 -8.77
CA LYS A 128 -8.37 -0.67 -8.60
C LYS A 128 -7.46 -1.85 -8.33
N LYS A 129 -6.40 -2.03 -9.12
CA LYS A 129 -5.45 -3.14 -8.98
C LYS A 129 -4.77 -3.14 -7.61
N ILE A 130 -4.35 -1.99 -7.11
CA ILE A 130 -3.68 -1.88 -5.82
C ILE A 130 -4.68 -2.10 -4.67
N SER A 131 -5.87 -1.50 -4.76
CA SER A 131 -6.94 -1.69 -3.78
C SER A 131 -7.31 -3.16 -3.62
N LEU A 132 -7.50 -3.89 -4.72
CA LEU A 132 -7.78 -5.34 -4.70
C LEU A 132 -6.64 -6.15 -4.07
N LYS A 133 -5.38 -5.82 -4.37
CA LYS A 133 -4.22 -6.48 -3.75
C LYS A 133 -4.16 -6.25 -2.24
N GLN A 134 -4.47 -5.04 -1.79
CA GLN A 134 -4.51 -4.73 -0.37
C GLN A 134 -5.64 -5.48 0.32
N GLN A 135 -6.86 -5.44 -0.25
CA GLN A 135 -8.01 -6.16 0.29
C GLN A 135 -7.77 -7.66 0.37
N TYR A 136 -7.15 -8.24 -0.66
CA TYR A 136 -6.75 -9.65 -0.67
C TYR A 136 -5.75 -9.95 0.46
N SER A 137 -4.72 -9.12 0.61
CA SER A 137 -3.68 -9.31 1.62
C SER A 137 -4.23 -9.15 3.05
N CYS A 138 -5.03 -8.12 3.32
CA CYS A 138 -5.75 -7.96 4.59
C CYS A 138 -6.75 -9.10 4.85
N GLY A 139 -7.43 -9.57 3.79
CA GLY A 139 -8.37 -10.69 3.86
C GLY A 139 -7.68 -11.99 4.27
N ILE A 140 -6.48 -12.27 3.72
CA ILE A 140 -5.68 -13.42 4.13
C ILE A 140 -5.27 -13.30 5.58
N LEU A 141 -4.68 -12.17 5.95
CA LEU A 141 -4.18 -11.94 7.31
C LEU A 141 -5.31 -12.10 8.34
N LYS A 142 -6.48 -11.50 8.08
CA LYS A 142 -7.65 -11.59 8.97
C LYS A 142 -8.26 -12.99 9.06
N LYS A 143 -8.35 -13.73 7.95
CA LYS A 143 -9.07 -15.02 7.91
C LYS A 143 -8.18 -16.23 8.22
N PHE A 144 -6.91 -16.17 7.87
CA PHE A 144 -5.99 -17.31 7.91
C PHE A 144 -4.74 -17.05 8.77
N GLY A 145 -4.55 -15.83 9.26
CA GLY A 145 -3.47 -15.47 10.18
C GLY A 145 -2.09 -15.33 9.53
N ASP A 146 -1.11 -15.00 10.36
CA ASP A 146 0.26 -14.67 9.98
C ASP A 146 0.94 -15.76 9.16
N ARG A 147 0.79 -17.03 9.57
CA ARG A 147 1.47 -18.16 8.93
C ARG A 147 1.09 -18.31 7.46
N VAL A 148 -0.20 -18.23 7.16
CA VAL A 148 -0.71 -18.37 5.78
C VAL A 148 -0.35 -17.13 4.95
N PHE A 149 -0.42 -15.95 5.54
CA PHE A 149 0.03 -14.72 4.90
C PHE A 149 1.52 -14.80 4.52
N GLN A 150 2.38 -15.18 5.46
CA GLN A 150 3.81 -15.32 5.23
C GLN A 150 4.11 -16.38 4.16
N ALA A 151 3.39 -17.51 4.15
CA ALA A 151 3.55 -18.52 3.11
C ALA A 151 3.21 -18.00 1.70
N GLU A 152 2.12 -17.25 1.54
CA GLU A 152 1.76 -16.60 0.25
C GLU A 152 2.83 -15.60 -0.18
N LYS A 153 3.27 -14.74 0.74
CA LYS A 153 4.32 -13.75 0.45
C LYS A 153 5.65 -14.41 0.13
N LEU A 154 6.01 -15.49 0.82
CA LEU A 154 7.25 -16.23 0.57
C LEU A 154 7.25 -16.79 -0.86
N ALA A 155 6.17 -17.45 -1.27
CA ALA A 155 6.06 -17.97 -2.64
C ALA A 155 6.19 -16.84 -3.68
N ARG A 156 5.45 -15.76 -3.49
CA ARG A 156 5.40 -14.65 -4.45
C ARG A 156 6.70 -13.84 -4.52
N LEU A 157 7.31 -13.54 -3.38
CA LEU A 157 8.56 -12.80 -3.32
C LEU A 157 9.74 -13.65 -3.82
N SER A 158 9.74 -14.96 -3.57
CA SER A 158 10.73 -15.86 -4.16
C SER A 158 10.63 -15.93 -5.68
N GLN A 159 9.42 -15.85 -6.24
CA GLN A 159 9.23 -15.76 -7.69
C GLN A 159 9.66 -14.41 -8.26
N LYS A 160 9.41 -13.31 -7.54
CA LYS A 160 9.76 -11.96 -7.98
C LYS A 160 11.26 -11.69 -7.88
N TYR A 161 11.91 -12.24 -6.85
CA TYR A 161 13.33 -12.08 -6.53
C TYR A 161 14.06 -13.45 -6.49
N PRO A 162 14.08 -14.20 -7.60
CA PRO A 162 14.58 -15.58 -7.63
C PRO A 162 16.09 -15.71 -7.42
N LYS A 163 16.85 -14.60 -7.53
CA LYS A 163 18.30 -14.53 -7.25
C LYS A 163 18.62 -14.18 -5.80
N ALA A 164 17.64 -13.68 -5.04
CA ALA A 164 17.86 -13.26 -3.67
C ALA A 164 18.10 -14.47 -2.76
N ALA A 165 18.97 -14.30 -1.77
CA ALA A 165 19.20 -15.33 -0.76
C ALA A 165 17.91 -15.60 0.03
N PHE A 166 17.69 -16.85 0.45
CA PHE A 166 16.50 -17.21 1.23
C PHE A 166 16.35 -16.35 2.49
N SER A 167 17.45 -16.01 3.18
CA SER A 167 17.43 -15.14 4.35
C SER A 167 16.91 -13.73 4.04
N ASP A 168 17.24 -13.18 2.87
CA ASP A 168 16.76 -11.86 2.45
C ASP A 168 15.27 -11.90 2.13
N VAL A 169 14.81 -12.94 1.43
CA VAL A 169 13.39 -13.13 1.15
C VAL A 169 12.61 -13.38 2.43
N ALA A 170 13.12 -14.21 3.35
CA ALA A 170 12.47 -14.49 4.63
C ALA A 170 12.34 -13.24 5.50
N LYS A 171 13.40 -12.40 5.56
CA LYS A 171 13.33 -11.08 6.21
C LYS A 171 12.27 -10.20 5.55
N LEU A 172 12.27 -10.10 4.22
CA LEU A 172 11.29 -9.29 3.50
C LEU A 172 9.85 -9.78 3.74
N VAL A 173 9.63 -11.09 3.83
CA VAL A 173 8.33 -11.69 4.18
C VAL A 173 7.90 -11.30 5.60
N HIS A 174 8.82 -11.35 6.55
CA HIS A 174 8.57 -10.95 7.93
C HIS A 174 8.18 -9.47 8.01
N ASP A 175 9.00 -8.60 7.43
CA ASP A 175 8.79 -7.15 7.45
C ASP A 175 7.49 -6.78 6.69
N THR A 176 7.22 -7.44 5.55
CA THR A 176 5.96 -7.26 4.81
C THR A 176 4.74 -7.63 5.65
N LYS A 177 4.83 -8.65 6.50
CA LYS A 177 3.73 -9.07 7.39
C LYS A 177 3.47 -8.02 8.46
N GLU A 178 4.49 -7.47 9.11
CA GLU A 178 4.31 -6.42 10.13
C GLU A 178 3.66 -5.17 9.53
N ILE A 179 4.17 -4.69 8.40
CA ILE A 179 3.55 -3.56 7.68
C ILE A 179 2.09 -3.84 7.37
N HIS A 180 1.76 -5.03 6.83
CA HIS A 180 0.36 -5.31 6.49
C HIS A 180 -0.54 -5.35 7.73
N LYS A 181 -0.06 -5.75 8.91
CA LYS A 181 -0.86 -5.63 10.14
C LYS A 181 -1.22 -4.18 10.40
N GLU A 182 -0.22 -3.30 10.45
CA GLU A 182 -0.40 -1.86 10.68
C GLU A 182 -1.33 -1.22 9.64
N CYS A 183 -1.09 -1.49 8.35
CA CYS A 183 -1.92 -0.93 7.28
C CYS A 183 -3.37 -1.42 7.35
N CYS A 184 -3.59 -2.70 7.67
CA CYS A 184 -4.92 -3.30 7.75
C CYS A 184 -5.68 -2.89 9.03
N GLU A 185 -4.96 -2.55 10.10
CA GLU A 185 -5.50 -1.98 11.34
C GLU A 185 -5.70 -0.45 11.26
N GLY A 186 -5.23 0.16 10.18
CA GLY A 186 -5.42 1.58 9.88
C GLY A 186 -4.36 2.51 10.46
N ASP A 187 -3.24 2.00 11.00
CA ASP A 187 -2.06 2.83 11.31
C ASP A 187 -1.29 3.16 10.03
N MET A 188 -1.91 3.98 9.17
CA MET A 188 -1.38 4.32 7.85
C MET A 188 -0.07 5.10 7.91
N VAL A 189 0.23 5.78 9.02
CA VAL A 189 1.47 6.56 9.16
C VAL A 189 2.62 5.63 9.48
N GLU A 190 2.45 4.73 10.45
CA GLU A 190 3.47 3.73 10.81
C GLU A 190 3.74 2.79 9.63
N CYS A 191 2.67 2.23 9.05
CA CYS A 191 2.77 1.39 7.86
C CYS A 191 3.49 2.08 6.67
N MET A 192 3.35 3.39 6.54
CA MET A 192 4.04 4.16 5.50
C MET A 192 5.54 4.34 5.78
N ASP A 193 5.89 4.60 7.03
CA ASP A 193 7.27 4.81 7.48
C ASP A 193 8.05 3.50 7.35
N ASP A 194 7.48 2.40 7.85
CA ASP A 194 8.05 1.06 7.76
C ASP A 194 8.19 0.60 6.30
N MET A 195 7.20 0.90 5.45
CA MET A 195 7.31 0.62 4.01
C MET A 195 8.46 1.40 3.38
N ALA A 196 8.64 2.67 3.73
CA ALA A 196 9.76 3.46 3.22
C ALA A 196 11.10 2.88 3.70
N GLU A 197 11.19 2.41 4.94
CA GLU A 197 12.39 1.76 5.48
C GLU A 197 12.74 0.48 4.70
N ILE A 198 11.77 -0.44 4.53
CA ILE A 198 11.98 -1.66 3.74
C ILE A 198 12.47 -1.32 2.34
N ILE A 199 11.79 -0.38 1.68
CA ILE A 199 12.10 0.00 0.31
C ILE A 199 13.50 0.62 0.20
N ASN A 200 13.90 1.45 1.15
CA ASN A 200 15.25 2.00 1.20
C ASN A 200 16.31 0.91 1.42
N ASN A 201 16.03 -0.03 2.32
CA ASN A 201 16.89 -1.19 2.56
C ASN A 201 17.03 -2.06 1.29
N MET A 202 15.92 -2.32 0.59
CA MET A 202 15.94 -3.04 -0.69
C MET A 202 16.75 -2.29 -1.74
N CYS A 203 16.60 -0.97 -1.85
CA CYS A 203 17.34 -0.17 -2.82
C CYS A 203 18.85 -0.10 -2.52
N SER A 204 19.25 -0.06 -1.25
CA SER A 204 20.66 -0.13 -0.85
C SER A 204 21.34 -1.44 -1.27
N ARG A 205 20.54 -2.50 -1.49
CA ARG A 205 20.98 -3.84 -1.88
C ARG A 205 20.27 -4.31 -3.15
N GLN A 206 19.92 -3.39 -4.06
CA GLN A 206 19.08 -3.68 -5.22
C GLN A 206 19.61 -4.83 -6.11
N ASP A 207 20.94 -4.94 -6.25
CA ASP A 207 21.58 -6.01 -7.02
C ASP A 207 21.38 -7.40 -6.40
N ALA A 208 21.16 -7.48 -5.09
CA ALA A 208 20.84 -8.74 -4.41
C ALA A 208 19.38 -9.17 -4.63
N PHE A 209 18.48 -8.24 -4.97
CA PHE A 209 17.05 -8.52 -5.13
C PHE A 209 16.65 -8.70 -6.59
N SER A 210 16.87 -7.69 -7.43
CA SER A 210 16.45 -7.73 -8.83
C SER A 210 17.06 -6.61 -9.67
N SER A 211 17.44 -6.95 -10.90
CA SER A 211 17.79 -5.97 -11.92
C SER A 211 16.62 -5.04 -12.31
N LYS A 212 15.37 -5.49 -12.11
CA LYS A 212 14.14 -4.80 -12.53
C LYS A 212 13.75 -3.64 -11.61
N ILE A 213 14.38 -3.49 -10.45
CA ILE A 213 14.07 -2.42 -9.49
C ILE A 213 15.03 -1.23 -9.55
N LYS A 214 16.09 -1.28 -10.36
CA LYS A 214 17.11 -0.22 -10.42
C LYS A 214 16.54 1.16 -10.72
N GLY A 215 15.76 1.28 -11.80
CA GLY A 215 15.09 2.53 -12.14
C GLY A 215 14.02 2.96 -11.13
N CYS A 216 13.52 2.05 -10.30
CA CYS A 216 12.60 2.40 -9.23
C CYS A 216 13.33 3.09 -8.06
N CYS A 217 14.54 2.64 -7.72
CA CYS A 217 15.30 3.17 -6.60
C CYS A 217 15.77 4.62 -6.78
N GLU A 218 15.78 5.12 -8.01
CA GLU A 218 16.07 6.50 -8.36
C GLU A 218 14.85 7.43 -8.18
N LYS A 219 13.64 6.86 -8.03
CA LYS A 219 12.41 7.64 -7.89
C LYS A 219 12.26 8.28 -6.50
N PRO A 220 11.45 9.36 -6.40
CA PRO A 220 11.01 9.91 -5.11
C PRO A 220 10.29 8.86 -4.26
N VAL A 221 10.28 9.04 -2.93
CA VAL A 221 9.81 8.04 -1.94
C VAL A 221 8.43 7.46 -2.27
N VAL A 222 7.45 8.29 -2.60
CA VAL A 222 6.06 7.84 -2.88
C VAL A 222 5.99 6.99 -4.15
N GLU A 223 6.66 7.41 -5.22
CA GLU A 223 6.70 6.67 -6.49
C GLU A 223 7.57 5.42 -6.41
N ARG A 224 8.65 5.46 -5.63
CA ARG A 224 9.63 4.38 -5.47
C ARG A 224 8.96 3.12 -4.95
N SER A 225 8.20 3.21 -3.86
CA SER A 225 7.50 2.08 -3.26
C SER A 225 6.55 1.42 -4.25
N GLN A 226 5.77 2.22 -4.97
CA GLN A 226 4.85 1.71 -5.96
C GLN A 226 5.56 1.07 -7.15
N CYS A 227 6.60 1.72 -7.69
CA CYS A 227 7.39 1.19 -8.79
C CYS A 227 7.97 -0.19 -8.43
N ILE A 228 8.52 -0.37 -7.23
CA ILE A 228 9.05 -1.67 -6.78
C ILE A 228 7.95 -2.72 -6.69
N MET A 229 6.78 -2.36 -6.12
CA MET A 229 5.63 -3.27 -6.05
C MET A 229 5.14 -3.70 -7.45
N GLU A 230 5.22 -2.82 -8.44
CA GLU A 230 4.75 -3.05 -9.81
C GLU A 230 5.82 -3.60 -10.76
N ALA A 231 7.10 -3.56 -10.38
CA ALA A 231 8.21 -4.07 -11.17
C ALA A 231 7.99 -5.53 -11.59
N GLU A 232 8.52 -5.88 -12.75
CA GLU A 232 8.44 -7.25 -13.27
C GLU A 232 9.20 -8.23 -12.37
N PHE A 233 8.91 -9.52 -12.56
CA PHE A 233 9.63 -10.59 -11.89
C PHE A 233 11.01 -10.69 -12.55
N ASP A 234 12.07 -10.90 -11.75
CA ASP A 234 13.40 -11.09 -12.34
C ASP A 234 13.52 -12.45 -13.02
N GLU A 235 14.53 -12.57 -13.88
CA GLU A 235 14.81 -13.81 -14.58
C GLU A 235 15.27 -14.90 -13.61
N LYS A 236 14.73 -16.10 -13.80
CA LYS A 236 15.14 -17.30 -13.06
C LYS A 236 16.64 -17.56 -13.32
N PRO A 237 17.46 -17.77 -12.27
CA PRO A 237 18.86 -18.17 -12.44
C PRO A 237 18.96 -19.49 -13.23
N ALA A 238 19.93 -19.57 -14.13
CA ALA A 238 20.12 -20.72 -15.02
C ALA A 238 20.67 -21.96 -14.28
N ASP A 239 21.34 -21.76 -13.15
CA ASP A 239 22.13 -22.72 -12.41
C ASP A 239 21.46 -23.19 -11.10
N LEU A 240 20.14 -23.11 -11.01
CA LEU A 240 19.42 -23.58 -9.83
C LEU A 240 19.52 -25.11 -9.67
N PRO A 241 19.86 -25.62 -8.46
CA PRO A 241 19.95 -27.06 -8.21
C PRO A 241 18.57 -27.73 -8.32
N SER A 242 18.57 -29.02 -8.66
CA SER A 242 17.34 -29.80 -8.75
C SER A 242 16.68 -29.97 -7.38
N LEU A 243 15.42 -29.54 -7.26
CA LEU A 243 14.62 -29.76 -6.05
C LEU A 243 14.36 -31.26 -5.82
N VAL A 244 14.30 -32.05 -6.90
CA VAL A 244 14.10 -33.50 -6.81
C VAL A 244 15.28 -34.14 -6.10
N GLU A 245 16.50 -33.80 -6.50
CA GLU A 245 17.73 -34.34 -5.89
C GLU A 245 17.86 -33.93 -4.42
N LYS A 246 17.40 -32.72 -4.08
CA LYS A 246 17.46 -32.21 -2.72
C LYS A 246 16.43 -32.83 -1.76
N TYR A 247 15.21 -33.10 -2.23
CA TYR A 247 14.09 -33.43 -1.32
C TYR A 247 13.51 -34.84 -1.48
N ILE A 248 13.81 -35.56 -2.57
CA ILE A 248 13.22 -36.89 -2.82
C ILE A 248 14.13 -38.04 -2.38
N PRO A 249 15.41 -38.12 -2.80
CA PRO A 249 16.27 -39.24 -2.42
C PRO A 249 16.92 -39.07 -1.05
N ASP A 250 16.92 -37.86 -0.48
CA ASP A 250 17.57 -37.56 0.81
C ASP A 250 16.78 -38.17 1.97
N LYS A 251 17.41 -39.14 2.64
CA LYS A 251 16.83 -39.90 3.76
C LYS A 251 16.68 -39.06 5.04
N GLU A 252 17.40 -37.93 5.15
CA GLU A 252 17.33 -37.04 6.31
C GLU A 252 16.23 -35.98 6.17
N VAL A 253 15.46 -35.99 5.07
CA VAL A 253 14.37 -35.02 4.84
C VAL A 253 13.31 -35.09 5.94
N CYS A 254 12.88 -36.29 6.34
CA CYS A 254 11.90 -36.45 7.43
C CYS A 254 12.41 -35.87 8.76
N LYS A 255 13.67 -36.16 9.11
CA LYS A 255 14.30 -35.66 10.34
C LYS A 255 14.46 -34.14 10.31
N SER A 256 14.88 -33.58 9.18
CA SER A 256 15.00 -32.13 8.98
C SER A 256 13.64 -31.44 9.09
N LEU A 257 12.59 -32.04 8.55
CA LEU A 257 11.22 -31.56 8.65
C LEU A 257 10.72 -31.61 10.10
N GLU A 258 10.90 -32.73 10.80
CA GLU A 258 10.51 -32.89 12.20
C GLU A 258 11.20 -31.86 13.09
N GLN A 259 12.52 -31.66 12.91
CA GLN A 259 13.26 -30.62 13.63
C GLN A 259 12.70 -29.23 13.36
N ALA A 260 12.44 -28.87 12.08
CA ALA A 260 11.88 -27.57 11.74
C ALA A 260 10.45 -27.38 12.29
N MET A 261 9.64 -28.44 12.33
CA MET A 261 8.28 -28.42 12.86
C MET A 261 8.24 -28.29 14.39
N MET A 262 9.18 -28.92 15.11
CA MET A 262 9.28 -28.79 16.58
C MET A 262 9.65 -27.37 17.03
N HIS A 263 10.44 -26.63 16.24
CA HIS A 263 10.76 -25.23 16.55
C HIS A 263 9.61 -24.26 16.18
N SER A 264 8.52 -24.78 15.62
CA SER A 264 7.35 -24.00 15.15
C SER A 264 6.08 -24.23 15.98
N CYS A 265 6.11 -25.13 16.97
CA CYS A 265 5.05 -25.38 17.95
C CYS A 265 5.45 -24.78 19.31
#